data_AF-A0A7K0LNT9-F1
#
_entry.id   AF-A0A7K0LNT9-F1
#
_cell.length_a   1.000
_cell.length_b   1.000
_cell.length_c   1.000
_cell.angle_alpha   90.00
_cell.angle_beta   90.00
_cell.angle_gamma   90.00
#
_symmetry.space_group_name_H-M   'P 1'
#
loop_
_entity.id
_entity.type
_entity.pdbx_description
1 polymer ?
#
loop_
_entity_poly.entity_id
_entity_poly.type
_entity_poly.pdbx_seq_one_letter_code
_entity_poly.pdbx_strand_id
1 'polypeptide(L)'
;MRSRLTVGGARLRPRALLVPLVVAMGAGVSAGLLATPAQAQVTYLCSGYGGCRGEHHPDAGYRWHRDMSYWSMGPGHNCTNYVAYRIQRNGGPAIRPWVNNGNAEFWKRGAKTLRAIRHGVRVDHTPAVGSVAWYSNKRYPHGHVMYVEKVVGTTIYVSEDNWGGTFHWKRITRGSGTTPARGWPEAFLHIHDVKLRGTS
;
A
#
# COMPACT_ATOMS: atom_id res chain seq x y z
N MET A 1 -82.37 -11.09 -70.74
CA MET A 1 -81.55 -10.25 -69.84
C MET A 1 -82.00 -10.49 -68.41
N ARG A 2 -81.06 -10.74 -67.49
CA ARG A 2 -81.29 -11.26 -66.14
C ARG A 2 -81.65 -10.14 -65.16
N SER A 3 -82.49 -10.52 -64.20
CA SER A 3 -83.02 -9.77 -63.06
C SER A 3 -82.06 -9.74 -61.86
N ARG A 4 -82.46 -9.06 -60.75
CA ARG A 4 -81.99 -9.13 -59.35
C ARG A 4 -80.91 -8.11 -58.90
N LEU A 5 -80.82 -7.66 -57.65
CA LEU A 5 -81.69 -7.48 -56.47
C LEU A 5 -80.83 -6.63 -55.48
N THR A 6 -81.48 -5.84 -54.62
CA THR A 6 -80.93 -5.11 -53.45
C THR A 6 -80.31 -6.01 -52.37
N VAL A 7 -79.24 -5.57 -51.68
CA VAL A 7 -78.87 -5.77 -50.24
C VAL A 7 -77.69 -4.80 -49.99
N GLY A 8 -77.50 -4.03 -48.91
CA GLY A 8 -77.85 -4.10 -47.49
C GLY A 8 -76.55 -3.92 -46.70
N GLY A 9 -76.33 -2.73 -46.12
CA GLY A 9 -75.08 -2.38 -45.43
C GLY A 9 -75.07 -2.84 -43.97
N ALA A 10 -74.23 -3.82 -43.64
CA ALA A 10 -73.95 -4.22 -42.27
C ALA A 10 -72.72 -3.49 -41.73
N ARG A 11 -72.88 -2.71 -40.65
CA ARG A 11 -71.78 -2.10 -39.90
C ARG A 11 -71.24 -3.12 -38.89
N LEU A 12 -69.96 -3.48 -39.01
CA LEU A 12 -69.23 -4.29 -38.04
C LEU A 12 -68.79 -3.41 -36.85
N ARG A 13 -69.14 -3.80 -35.63
CA ARG A 13 -68.62 -3.20 -34.38
C ARG A 13 -67.34 -3.94 -33.96
N PRO A 14 -66.25 -3.23 -33.60
CA PRO A 14 -65.06 -3.88 -33.07
C PRO A 14 -65.29 -4.33 -31.61
N ARG A 15 -65.01 -5.60 -31.32
CA ARG A 15 -64.95 -6.16 -29.97
C ARG A 15 -63.60 -5.78 -29.33
N ALA A 16 -63.62 -5.05 -28.22
CA ALA A 16 -62.44 -4.82 -27.41
C ALA A 16 -62.05 -6.12 -26.68
N LEU A 17 -60.83 -6.60 -26.90
CA LEU A 17 -60.23 -7.70 -26.15
C LEU A 17 -59.50 -7.11 -24.94
N LEU A 18 -59.96 -7.45 -23.74
CA LEU A 18 -59.27 -7.18 -22.47
C LEU A 18 -58.13 -8.21 -22.31
N VAL A 19 -56.89 -7.73 -22.24
CA VAL A 19 -55.70 -8.55 -21.90
C VAL A 19 -55.42 -8.36 -20.40
N PRO A 20 -55.38 -9.44 -19.58
CA PRO A 20 -55.04 -9.30 -18.18
C PRO A 20 -53.52 -9.11 -18.02
N LEU A 21 -53.13 -8.02 -17.35
CA LEU A 21 -51.75 -7.74 -16.98
C LEU A 21 -51.38 -8.62 -15.76
N VAL A 22 -50.60 -9.68 -15.98
CA VAL A 22 -50.00 -10.46 -14.89
C VAL A 22 -48.80 -9.69 -14.35
N VAL A 23 -48.96 -9.04 -13.20
CA VAL A 23 -47.84 -8.43 -12.47
C VAL A 23 -47.14 -9.52 -11.67
N ALA A 24 -46.04 -10.04 -12.20
CA ALA A 24 -45.14 -10.91 -11.46
C ALA A 24 -44.31 -10.05 -10.48
N MET A 25 -44.67 -10.05 -9.19
CA MET A 25 -43.82 -9.52 -8.13
C MET A 25 -42.62 -10.45 -7.94
N GLY A 26 -41.51 -10.15 -8.61
CA GLY A 26 -40.23 -10.79 -8.37
C GLY A 26 -39.68 -10.36 -7.00
N ALA A 27 -39.66 -11.28 -6.04
CA ALA A 27 -38.91 -11.12 -4.80
C ALA A 27 -37.41 -11.13 -5.14
N GLY A 28 -36.83 -9.94 -5.33
CA GLY A 28 -35.40 -9.78 -5.55
C GLY A 28 -34.62 -10.12 -4.28
N VAL A 29 -34.07 -11.33 -4.21
CA VAL A 29 -33.04 -11.68 -3.23
C VAL A 29 -31.80 -10.86 -3.58
N SER A 30 -31.61 -9.74 -2.88
CA SER A 30 -30.40 -8.94 -2.98
C SER A 30 -29.27 -9.71 -2.32
N ALA A 31 -28.55 -10.53 -3.09
CA ALA A 31 -27.28 -11.09 -2.66
C ALA A 31 -26.30 -9.92 -2.45
N GLY A 32 -26.05 -9.55 -1.20
CA GLY A 32 -25.06 -8.53 -0.87
C GLY A 32 -23.69 -8.95 -1.40
N LEU A 33 -23.19 -8.21 -2.38
CA LEU A 33 -21.82 -8.35 -2.88
C LEU A 33 -20.86 -8.06 -1.72
N LEU A 34 -20.26 -9.10 -1.13
CA LEU A 34 -19.15 -8.93 -0.22
C LEU A 34 -17.95 -8.43 -1.03
N ALA A 35 -17.69 -7.12 -0.96
CA ALA A 35 -16.52 -6.53 -1.58
C ALA A 35 -15.25 -7.16 -0.97
N THR A 36 -14.42 -7.77 -1.81
CA THR A 36 -13.13 -8.31 -1.35
C THR A 36 -12.21 -7.17 -0.95
N PRO A 37 -11.39 -7.34 0.10
CA PRO A 37 -10.44 -6.31 0.51
C PRO A 37 -9.44 -6.05 -0.62
N ALA A 38 -9.30 -4.78 -1.03
CA ALA A 38 -8.41 -4.41 -2.12
C ALA A 38 -6.95 -4.54 -1.68
N GLN A 39 -6.09 -5.00 -2.59
CA GLN A 39 -4.65 -5.05 -2.39
C GLN A 39 -4.05 -3.63 -2.38
N ALA A 40 -2.86 -3.46 -1.81
CA ALA A 40 -2.15 -2.19 -1.89
C ALA A 40 -1.62 -1.99 -3.31
N GLN A 41 -1.72 -0.76 -3.82
CA GLN A 41 -1.14 -0.39 -5.11
C GLN A 41 0.30 0.06 -4.88
N VAL A 42 1.26 -0.64 -5.49
CA VAL A 42 2.69 -0.33 -5.44
C VAL A 42 3.12 0.19 -6.81
N THR A 43 3.59 1.42 -6.87
CA THR A 43 4.16 2.04 -8.08
C THR A 43 5.64 2.33 -7.84
N TYR A 44 6.52 1.83 -8.71
CA TYR A 44 7.91 2.28 -8.74
C TYR A 44 7.95 3.67 -9.39
N LEU A 45 8.52 4.62 -8.68
CA LEU A 45 8.70 5.99 -9.19
C LEU A 45 9.99 6.11 -9.99
N CYS A 46 11.02 5.35 -9.60
CA CYS A 46 12.32 5.35 -10.24
C CYS A 46 13.16 4.13 -9.82
N SER A 47 14.29 3.94 -10.50
CA SER A 47 15.27 2.88 -10.22
C SER A 47 16.70 3.41 -10.36
N GLY A 48 17.60 2.92 -9.50
CA GLY A 48 19.01 3.30 -9.44
C GLY A 48 19.22 4.72 -8.90
N TYR A 49 20.41 4.97 -8.33
CA TYR A 49 20.70 6.28 -7.74
C TYR A 49 20.63 7.43 -8.75
N GLY A 50 21.11 7.22 -9.98
CA GLY A 50 21.10 8.23 -11.03
C GLY A 50 19.69 8.53 -11.53
N GLY A 51 18.92 7.49 -11.86
CA GLY A 51 17.55 7.63 -12.33
C GLY A 51 16.65 8.28 -11.28
N CYS A 52 16.75 7.83 -10.03
CA CYS A 52 15.99 8.44 -8.94
C CYS A 52 16.38 9.89 -8.65
N ARG A 53 17.67 10.24 -8.75
CA ARG A 53 18.09 11.64 -8.64
C ARG A 53 17.51 12.52 -9.76
N GLY A 54 17.47 12.02 -11.00
CA GLY A 54 16.86 12.73 -12.14
C GLY A 54 15.37 13.00 -11.95
N GLU A 55 14.67 12.06 -11.31
CA GLU A 55 13.24 12.18 -10.95
C GLU A 55 13.00 12.97 -9.65
N HIS A 56 13.98 13.71 -9.12
CA HIS A 56 13.88 14.45 -7.84
C HIS A 56 13.56 13.58 -6.61
N HIS A 57 13.96 12.31 -6.65
CA HIS A 57 13.81 11.32 -5.59
C HIS A 57 15.20 10.90 -5.08
N PRO A 58 15.91 11.76 -4.33
CA PRO A 58 17.31 11.52 -3.99
C PRO A 58 17.48 10.33 -3.03
N ASP A 59 18.66 9.74 -3.06
CA ASP A 59 19.12 8.65 -2.19
C ASP A 59 19.63 9.13 -0.82
N ALA A 60 19.41 10.40 -0.52
CA ALA A 60 19.95 11.11 0.64
C ALA A 60 21.49 11.03 0.77
N GLY A 61 22.20 10.77 -0.32
CA GLY A 61 23.65 10.61 -0.35
C GLY A 61 24.14 9.19 -0.08
N TYR A 62 23.24 8.22 0.14
CA TYR A 62 23.63 6.84 0.42
C TYR A 62 24.56 6.23 -0.64
N ARG A 63 24.44 6.60 -1.91
CA ARG A 63 25.34 6.18 -3.00
C ARG A 63 26.82 6.33 -2.63
N TRP A 64 27.17 7.40 -1.92
CA TRP A 64 28.55 7.71 -1.53
C TRP A 64 28.93 7.15 -0.16
N HIS A 65 27.98 6.56 0.54
CA HIS A 65 28.11 6.08 1.91
C HIS A 65 27.88 4.58 2.03
N ARG A 66 27.37 3.92 0.99
CA ARG A 66 26.91 2.53 1.03
C ARG A 66 28.01 1.54 1.40
N ASP A 67 29.27 1.83 1.09
CA ASP A 67 30.39 0.94 1.39
C ASP A 67 30.75 0.93 2.88
N MET A 68 30.11 1.79 3.68
CA MET A 68 30.20 1.77 5.14
C MET A 68 29.11 0.89 5.76
N SER A 69 29.45 0.27 6.88
CA SER A 69 28.48 -0.48 7.69
C SER A 69 27.78 0.44 8.69
N TYR A 70 26.46 0.59 8.53
CA TYR A 70 25.59 1.25 9.48
C TYR A 70 24.92 0.19 10.34
N TRP A 71 24.95 0.38 11.67
CA TRP A 71 24.37 -0.59 12.62
C TRP A 71 24.95 -2.01 12.49
N SER A 72 26.19 -2.12 12.04
CA SER A 72 26.86 -3.40 11.74
C SER A 72 26.11 -4.22 10.67
N MET A 73 25.35 -3.57 9.78
CA MET A 73 24.66 -4.23 8.68
C MET A 73 25.62 -4.41 7.50
N GLY A 74 25.34 -5.40 6.63
CA GLY A 74 26.15 -5.66 5.45
C GLY A 74 26.20 -4.43 4.53
N PRO A 75 27.40 -3.88 4.22
CA PRO A 75 27.55 -2.73 3.33
C PRO A 75 27.04 -2.98 1.90
N GLY A 76 26.99 -1.91 1.11
CA GLY A 76 26.60 -1.90 -0.29
C GLY A 76 25.09 -1.81 -0.49
N HIS A 77 24.61 -2.45 -1.55
CA HIS A 77 23.19 -2.60 -1.83
C HIS A 77 22.56 -3.54 -0.80
N ASN A 78 21.87 -2.97 0.18
CA ASN A 78 21.24 -3.70 1.28
C ASN A 78 20.16 -2.84 1.95
N CYS A 79 18.96 -3.38 2.12
CA CYS A 79 17.84 -2.66 2.73
C CYS A 79 18.09 -2.28 4.18
N THR A 80 18.70 -3.17 4.94
CA THR A 80 18.97 -2.95 6.36
C THR A 80 20.05 -1.90 6.57
N ASN A 81 21.11 -1.91 5.75
CA ASN A 81 22.18 -0.91 5.80
C ASN A 81 21.68 0.47 5.36
N TYR A 82 20.88 0.53 4.28
CA TYR A 82 20.27 1.76 3.81
C TYR A 82 19.35 2.40 4.87
N VAL A 83 18.44 1.62 5.45
CA VAL A 83 17.52 2.15 6.46
C VAL A 83 18.27 2.55 7.73
N ALA A 84 19.29 1.80 8.15
CA ALA A 84 20.15 2.19 9.26
C ALA A 84 20.87 3.52 8.99
N TYR A 85 21.42 3.72 7.78
CA TYR A 85 21.99 4.99 7.34
C TYR A 85 20.96 6.13 7.43
N ARG A 86 19.75 5.93 6.90
CA ARG A 86 18.70 6.96 6.91
C ARG A 86 18.28 7.36 8.32
N ILE A 87 18.17 6.39 9.24
CA ILE A 87 17.88 6.65 10.65
C ILE A 87 19.02 7.44 11.30
N GLN A 88 20.28 7.06 11.10
CA GLN A 88 21.40 7.84 11.66
C GLN A 88 21.43 9.26 11.11
N ARG A 89 21.23 9.42 9.79
CA ARG A 89 21.23 10.72 9.11
C ARG A 89 20.07 11.62 9.56
N ASN A 90 18.96 11.06 10.02
CA ASN A 90 17.83 11.84 10.53
C ASN A 90 17.93 12.17 12.04
N GLY A 91 19.07 11.86 12.69
CA GLY A 91 19.32 12.12 14.11
C GLY A 91 18.99 10.94 15.05
N GLY A 92 18.66 9.78 14.49
CA GLY A 92 18.47 8.55 15.25
C GLY A 92 19.78 7.97 15.83
N PRO A 93 19.70 6.85 16.54
CA PRO A 93 20.86 6.30 17.26
C PRO A 93 21.95 5.80 16.30
N ALA A 94 23.21 6.14 16.60
CA ALA A 94 24.38 5.70 15.83
C ALA A 94 24.64 4.18 15.90
N ILE A 95 24.23 3.55 17.01
CA ILE A 95 24.38 2.11 17.24
C ILE A 95 23.01 1.46 17.20
N ARG A 96 22.95 0.24 16.64
CA ARG A 96 21.72 -0.53 16.59
C ARG A 96 21.23 -0.80 18.01
N PRO A 97 20.00 -0.39 18.36
CA PRO A 97 19.52 -0.48 19.73
C PRO A 97 18.99 -1.88 20.11
N TRP A 98 19.30 -2.91 19.32
CA TRP A 98 19.00 -4.32 19.60
C TRP A 98 20.05 -5.23 18.96
N VAL A 99 20.11 -6.48 19.42
CA VAL A 99 21.04 -7.50 18.91
C VAL A 99 20.25 -8.58 18.15
N ASN A 100 20.62 -8.81 16.89
CA ASN A 100 20.18 -9.95 16.07
C ASN A 100 21.15 -10.12 14.87
N ASN A 101 20.91 -11.11 14.01
CA ASN A 101 21.77 -11.42 12.85
C ASN A 101 21.77 -10.36 11.72
N GLY A 102 20.98 -9.29 11.82
CA GLY A 102 20.90 -8.21 10.84
C GLY A 102 19.65 -8.25 9.97
N ASN A 103 19.14 -9.45 9.66
CA ASN A 103 18.02 -9.62 8.74
C ASN A 103 16.79 -8.81 9.15
N ALA A 104 16.14 -8.24 8.15
CA ALA A 104 14.97 -7.40 8.32
C ALA A 104 13.83 -8.12 9.06
N GLU A 105 13.64 -9.43 8.88
CA GLU A 105 12.61 -10.22 9.57
C GLU A 105 12.64 -10.10 11.11
N PHE A 106 13.80 -9.80 11.70
CA PHE A 106 13.93 -9.65 13.15
C PHE A 106 13.77 -8.21 13.64
N TRP A 107 13.68 -7.21 12.75
CA TRP A 107 13.62 -5.80 13.13
C TRP A 107 12.36 -5.44 13.89
N LYS A 108 11.19 -6.01 13.54
CA LYS A 108 9.95 -5.79 14.31
C LYS A 108 10.10 -6.27 15.76
N ARG A 109 10.74 -7.42 15.98
CA ARG A 109 11.02 -7.93 17.33
C ARG A 109 12.01 -7.01 18.05
N GLY A 110 13.10 -6.63 17.39
CA GLY A 110 14.10 -5.71 17.94
C GLY A 110 13.51 -4.35 18.36
N ALA A 111 12.66 -3.75 17.52
CA ALA A 111 11.96 -2.51 17.83
C ALA A 111 10.98 -2.65 19.00
N LYS A 112 10.31 -3.80 19.14
CA LYS A 112 9.47 -4.09 20.32
C LYS A 112 10.30 -4.24 21.59
N THR A 113 11.46 -4.89 21.53
CA THR A 113 12.40 -4.95 22.67
C THR A 113 12.85 -3.55 23.06
N LEU A 114 13.18 -2.70 22.09
CA LEU A 114 13.56 -1.32 22.34
C LEU A 114 12.46 -0.50 23.01
N ARG A 115 11.20 -0.67 22.59
CA ARG A 115 10.03 -0.04 23.24
C ARG A 115 9.96 -0.32 24.74
N ALA A 116 10.36 -1.52 25.18
CA ALA A 116 10.36 -1.89 26.59
C ALA A 116 11.44 -1.17 27.41
N ILE A 117 12.49 -0.65 26.76
CA ILE A 117 13.65 -0.01 27.40
C ILE A 117 13.63 1.52 27.17
N ARG A 118 12.97 1.99 26.11
CA ARG A 118 12.82 3.40 25.75
C ARG A 118 11.35 3.68 25.42
N HIS A 119 10.70 4.49 26.25
CA HIS A 119 9.27 4.85 26.14
C HIS A 119 8.85 5.53 24.82
N GLY A 120 9.80 5.92 23.95
CA GLY A 120 9.53 6.62 22.68
C GLY A 120 9.38 5.74 21.44
N VAL A 121 9.71 4.44 21.50
CA VAL A 121 9.68 3.58 20.30
C VAL A 121 8.34 2.88 20.18
N ARG A 122 7.67 3.05 19.03
CA ARG A 122 6.38 2.41 18.74
C ARG A 122 6.51 1.42 17.59
N VAL A 123 5.66 0.41 17.61
CA VAL A 123 5.50 -0.57 16.53
C VAL A 123 4.01 -0.73 16.31
N ASP A 124 3.50 -0.09 15.26
CA ASP A 124 2.07 -0.07 14.97
C ASP A 124 1.80 -0.07 13.45
N HIS A 125 0.59 0.29 13.03
CA HIS A 125 0.15 0.26 11.62
C HIS A 125 -0.04 1.67 11.03
N THR A 126 0.46 2.70 11.72
CA THR A 126 0.33 4.10 11.33
C THR A 126 1.64 4.59 10.75
N PRO A 127 1.71 4.94 9.46
CA PRO A 127 2.93 5.49 8.89
C PRO A 127 3.25 6.86 9.49
N ALA A 128 4.52 7.13 9.71
CA ALA A 128 5.05 8.46 9.98
C ALA A 128 6.29 8.71 9.11
N VAL A 129 6.57 9.96 8.75
CA VAL A 129 7.83 10.29 8.08
C VAL A 129 8.99 9.89 8.97
N GLY A 130 9.98 9.20 8.44
CA GLY A 130 11.11 8.63 9.19
C GLY A 130 10.86 7.28 9.85
N SER A 131 9.61 6.81 9.91
CA SER A 131 9.33 5.45 10.35
C SER A 131 9.84 4.42 9.33
N VAL A 132 10.05 3.19 9.78
CA VAL A 132 10.48 2.08 8.92
C VAL A 132 9.28 1.26 8.51
N ALA A 133 8.99 1.22 7.21
CA ALA A 133 8.05 0.28 6.61
C ALA A 133 8.66 -1.13 6.64
N TRP A 134 8.06 -2.04 7.41
CA TRP A 134 8.61 -3.38 7.66
C TRP A 134 7.76 -4.50 7.04
N TYR A 135 8.45 -5.49 6.47
CA TYR A 135 7.87 -6.69 5.89
C TYR A 135 8.54 -7.95 6.48
N SER A 136 7.73 -8.94 6.81
CA SER A 136 8.18 -10.21 7.39
C SER A 136 8.77 -11.16 6.34
N ASN A 137 9.36 -12.26 6.85
CA ASN A 137 9.87 -13.33 6.02
C ASN A 137 8.80 -14.08 5.20
N LYS A 138 7.51 -13.93 5.57
CA LYS A 138 6.38 -14.45 4.78
C LYS A 138 6.16 -13.69 3.48
N ARG A 139 6.64 -12.44 3.39
CA ARG A 139 6.50 -11.58 2.20
C ARG A 139 7.79 -11.49 1.38
N TYR A 140 8.94 -11.49 2.05
CA TYR A 140 10.27 -11.40 1.43
C TYR A 140 11.21 -12.37 2.13
N PRO A 141 12.02 -13.19 1.44
CA PRO A 141 13.07 -13.97 2.10
C PRO A 141 13.94 -13.06 2.99
N HIS A 142 14.15 -13.44 4.26
CA HIS A 142 14.86 -12.64 5.29
C HIS A 142 14.18 -11.32 5.71
N GLY A 143 12.94 -11.08 5.27
CA GLY A 143 12.19 -9.84 5.50
C GLY A 143 12.67 -8.69 4.63
N HIS A 144 12.00 -7.54 4.74
CA HIS A 144 12.41 -6.33 4.03
C HIS A 144 12.08 -5.07 4.82
N VAL A 145 12.86 -4.01 4.62
CA VAL A 145 12.64 -2.70 5.23
C VAL A 145 12.80 -1.58 4.22
N MET A 146 11.96 -0.58 4.33
CA MET A 146 12.02 0.65 3.53
C MET A 146 11.88 1.85 4.45
N TYR A 147 12.46 2.99 4.08
CA TYR A 147 12.36 4.23 4.85
C TYR A 147 11.17 5.07 4.36
N VAL A 148 10.31 5.53 5.26
CA VAL A 148 9.15 6.36 4.89
C VAL A 148 9.58 7.81 4.71
N GLU A 149 9.53 8.28 3.47
CA GLU A 149 9.95 9.61 3.06
C GLU A 149 8.82 10.64 3.16
N LYS A 150 7.58 10.21 2.88
CA LYS A 150 6.40 11.07 2.91
C LYS A 150 5.14 10.26 3.20
N VAL A 151 4.16 10.88 3.87
CA VAL A 151 2.83 10.33 4.10
C VAL A 151 1.79 11.32 3.58
N VAL A 152 0.85 10.87 2.75
CA VAL A 152 -0.26 11.66 2.21
C VAL A 152 -1.53 10.82 2.28
N GLY A 153 -2.40 11.09 3.26
CA GLY A 153 -3.61 10.29 3.48
C GLY A 153 -3.27 8.80 3.67
N THR A 154 -3.78 7.95 2.78
CA THR A 154 -3.54 6.49 2.77
C THR A 154 -2.33 6.06 1.92
N THR A 155 -1.56 7.03 1.40
CA THR A 155 -0.39 6.79 0.55
C THR A 155 0.90 7.11 1.29
N ILE A 156 1.89 6.23 1.16
CA ILE A 156 3.28 6.48 1.57
C ILE A 156 4.19 6.56 0.35
N TYR A 157 5.20 7.42 0.47
CA TYR A 157 6.35 7.42 -0.42
C TYR A 157 7.50 6.85 0.38
N VAL A 158 8.18 5.86 -0.19
CA VAL A 158 9.26 5.14 0.47
C VAL A 158 10.47 5.10 -0.43
N SER A 159 11.64 5.13 0.20
CA SER A 159 12.92 4.87 -0.42
C SER A 159 13.49 3.57 0.13
N GLU A 160 14.19 2.82 -0.70
CA GLU A 160 14.83 1.57 -0.31
C GLU A 160 16.09 1.31 -1.14
N ASP A 161 16.98 0.51 -0.59
CA ASP A 161 18.03 -0.17 -1.35
C ASP A 161 17.89 -1.67 -1.12
N ASN A 162 18.32 -2.50 -2.07
CA ASN A 162 17.93 -3.90 -2.10
C ASN A 162 19.14 -4.81 -2.21
N TRP A 163 19.22 -5.82 -1.35
CA TRP A 163 20.28 -6.84 -1.44
C TRP A 163 20.26 -7.52 -2.80
N GLY A 164 21.40 -7.54 -3.49
CA GLY A 164 21.53 -8.07 -4.85
C GLY A 164 20.77 -7.27 -5.93
N GLY A 165 20.27 -6.08 -5.58
CA GLY A 165 19.51 -5.21 -6.47
C GLY A 165 20.05 -3.78 -6.48
N THR A 166 19.15 -2.81 -6.52
CA THR A 166 19.51 -1.39 -6.54
C THR A 166 18.53 -0.54 -5.73
N PHE A 167 18.80 0.75 -5.71
CA PHE A 167 18.01 1.77 -5.04
C PHE A 167 16.69 2.06 -5.78
N HIS A 168 15.60 2.26 -5.04
CA HIS A 168 14.30 2.60 -5.59
C HIS A 168 13.58 3.63 -4.73
N TRP A 169 12.73 4.42 -5.39
CA TRP A 169 11.58 5.04 -4.73
C TRP A 169 10.29 4.41 -5.18
N LYS A 170 9.36 4.26 -4.24
CA LYS A 170 8.03 3.72 -4.48
C LYS A 170 6.96 4.60 -3.87
N ARG A 171 5.82 4.64 -4.54
CA ARG A 171 4.56 5.10 -3.98
C ARG A 171 3.72 3.88 -3.66
N ILE A 172 3.25 3.77 -2.42
CA ILE A 172 2.40 2.66 -1.98
C ILE A 172 1.11 3.26 -1.42
N THR A 173 -0.02 2.93 -2.04
CA THR A 173 -1.36 3.32 -1.56
C THR A 173 -2.02 2.15 -0.87
N ARG A 174 -2.49 2.36 0.37
CA ARG A 174 -3.16 1.33 1.17
C ARG A 174 -4.46 0.90 0.47
N GLY A 175 -4.65 -0.41 0.33
CA GLY A 175 -5.91 -0.99 -0.11
C GLY A 175 -6.99 -0.95 0.98
N SER A 176 -8.20 -1.42 0.68
CA SER A 176 -9.31 -1.51 1.63
C SER A 176 -9.26 -2.80 2.46
N GLY A 177 -9.75 -2.77 3.71
CA GLY A 177 -9.85 -3.94 4.60
C GLY A 177 -9.02 -3.86 5.89
N THR A 178 -9.14 -4.89 6.75
CA THR A 178 -8.64 -4.90 8.15
C THR A 178 -7.34 -5.67 8.39
N THR A 179 -6.69 -6.18 7.36
CA THR A 179 -5.33 -6.77 7.48
C THR A 179 -4.42 -6.04 6.51
N PRO A 180 -3.10 -5.85 6.81
CA PRO A 180 -2.27 -5.06 5.91
C PRO A 180 -2.33 -5.69 4.52
N ALA A 181 -2.96 -4.97 3.60
CA ALA A 181 -3.22 -5.43 2.25
C ALA A 181 -1.92 -5.97 1.64
N ARG A 182 -2.00 -6.94 0.73
CA ARG A 182 -0.81 -7.42 0.01
C ARG A 182 -0.11 -6.20 -0.60
N GLY A 183 1.19 -6.05 -0.36
CA GLY A 183 1.99 -4.88 -0.76
C GLY A 183 2.11 -3.76 0.30
N TRP A 184 1.14 -3.58 1.20
CA TRP A 184 1.26 -2.64 2.32
C TRP A 184 2.23 -3.19 3.39
N PRO A 185 3.02 -2.33 4.08
CA PRO A 185 3.87 -2.76 5.19
C PRO A 185 3.08 -3.47 6.30
N GLU A 186 3.67 -4.51 6.89
CA GLU A 186 3.05 -5.27 7.98
C GLU A 186 3.17 -4.57 9.35
N ALA A 187 4.10 -3.63 9.45
CA ALA A 187 4.25 -2.71 10.58
C ALA A 187 5.04 -1.47 10.16
N PHE A 188 4.88 -0.41 10.94
CA PHE A 188 5.79 0.73 10.96
C PHE A 188 6.59 0.69 12.25
N LEU A 189 7.92 0.74 12.14
CA LEU A 189 8.82 0.81 13.28
C LEU A 189 9.22 2.26 13.49
N HIS A 190 8.74 2.86 14.59
CA HIS A 190 8.98 4.25 14.94
C HIS A 190 10.24 4.35 15.80
N ILE A 191 11.39 4.05 15.19
CA ILE A 191 12.69 4.08 15.88
C ILE A 191 13.15 5.53 16.06
N HIS A 192 13.00 6.35 15.01
CA HIS A 192 13.23 7.78 15.04
C HIS A 192 12.42 8.46 13.92
N ASP A 193 11.19 8.85 14.25
CA ASP A 193 10.32 9.59 13.34
C ASP A 193 10.83 11.02 13.17
N VAL A 194 10.63 11.58 11.98
CA VAL A 194 10.84 13.01 11.74
C VAL A 194 9.68 13.77 12.35
N LYS A 195 9.97 14.65 13.31
CA LYS A 195 9.00 15.62 13.83
C LYS A 195 8.68 16.61 12.71
N LEU A 196 7.50 16.50 12.12
CA LEU A 196 6.98 17.55 11.24
C LEU A 196 6.76 18.79 12.11
N ARG A 197 7.58 19.82 11.94
CA ARG A 197 7.33 21.12 12.58
C ARG A 197 6.02 21.63 11.99
N GLY A 198 4.98 21.76 12.80
CA GLY A 198 3.77 22.43 12.38
C GLY A 198 4.14 23.86 11.99
N THR A 199 3.90 24.23 10.74
CA THR A 199 3.76 25.64 10.39
C THR A 199 2.59 26.17 11.19
N SER A 200 2.89 26.96 12.22
CA SER A 200 1.92 27.75 12.98
C SER A 200 1.43 28.90 12.11
#